data_AF-A0A534JYH8-F1
#
_entry.id   AF-A0A534JYH8-F1
#
_cell.length_a   1.000
_cell.length_b   1.000
_cell.length_c   1.000
_cell.angle_alpha   90.00
_cell.angle_beta   90.00
_cell.angle_gamma   90.00
#
_symmetry.space_group_name_H-M   'P 1'
#
loop_
_entity.id
_entity.type
_entity.pdbx_description
1 polymer ?
#
loop_
_entity_poly.entity_id
_entity_poly.type
_entity_poly.pdbx_seq_one_letter_code
_entity_poly.pdbx_strand_id
1 'polypeptide(L)'
;MAGKAKDWADEDRPADTGRRRFLQGTLIAGAAALVGTTIAGAKSLIPPPFEFRGTIENTFRYGVPESSSNWVLQKNLQFQVVHVTDFKLWDGASTLWREAFDEGGKAISGTGFPALIICVEASLLEVPTEFESYVVRRDVGGVPAVFIALYDRCVHLCCKPGWHYNVVPSTLHDYVTQPRTLLASPPQDPIWCQCHNSQYDPVTIVSDIHPPPANVPYIGARFVHGPATRALPCIPLKLNGTILEGIYDPGDGGHPEWYSAYC
;
A
#
# COMPACT_ATOMS: atom_id res chain seq x y z
N MET A 1 -19.99 -1.77 -26.13
CA MET A 1 -18.97 -0.78 -26.54
C MET A 1 -17.87 -0.86 -25.49
N ALA A 2 -16.83 -1.67 -25.72
CA ALA A 2 -15.73 -1.84 -24.77
C ALA A 2 -14.84 -0.59 -24.83
N GLY A 3 -14.58 0.03 -23.67
CA GLY A 3 -13.67 1.17 -23.57
C GLY A 3 -12.25 0.75 -23.95
N LYS A 4 -11.54 1.61 -24.69
CA LYS A 4 -10.13 1.42 -25.01
C LYS A 4 -9.31 1.33 -23.72
N ALA A 5 -8.48 0.29 -23.62
CA ALA A 5 -7.42 0.22 -22.61
C ALA A 5 -6.46 1.41 -22.78
N LYS A 6 -6.11 2.06 -21.67
CA LYS A 6 -5.20 3.21 -21.65
C LYS A 6 -3.79 2.69 -21.30
N ASP A 7 -2.80 3.11 -22.07
CA ASP A 7 -1.39 2.73 -21.89
C ASP A 7 -0.80 3.50 -20.70
N TRP A 8 -0.01 2.84 -19.87
CA TRP A 8 0.73 3.47 -18.76
C TRP A 8 1.76 4.49 -19.27
N ALA A 9 2.22 4.35 -20.52
CA ALA A 9 3.08 5.34 -21.17
C ALA A 9 2.35 6.67 -21.48
N ASP A 10 1.02 6.65 -21.48
CA ASP A 10 0.15 7.83 -21.67
C ASP A 10 -0.23 8.51 -20.34
N GLU A 11 0.27 8.03 -19.19
CA GLU A 11 0.10 8.69 -17.90
C GLU A 11 1.14 9.83 -17.74
N ASP A 12 0.66 11.01 -17.36
CA ASP A 12 1.52 12.15 -17.09
C ASP A 12 2.48 11.83 -15.94
N ARG A 13 3.77 11.97 -16.21
CA ARG A 13 4.84 11.62 -15.28
C ARG A 13 4.83 12.56 -14.07
N PRO A 14 5.01 12.06 -12.83
CA PRO A 14 5.13 12.92 -11.65
C PRO A 14 6.30 13.90 -11.76
N ALA A 15 6.12 15.12 -11.26
CA ALA A 15 7.06 16.24 -11.42
C ALA A 15 8.37 16.12 -10.60
N ASP A 16 8.48 15.20 -9.64
CA ASP A 16 9.70 15.03 -8.82
C ASP A 16 10.75 14.16 -9.54
N THR A 17 11.81 14.82 -9.99
CA THR A 17 12.93 14.24 -10.74
C THR A 17 14.23 14.13 -9.94
N GLY A 18 14.21 14.45 -8.63
CA GLY A 18 15.41 14.63 -7.81
C GLY A 18 16.23 13.35 -7.59
N ARG A 19 15.58 12.28 -7.13
CA ARG A 19 16.27 10.99 -6.86
C ARG A 19 16.70 10.26 -8.12
N ARG A 20 15.93 10.39 -9.22
CA ARG A 20 16.27 9.80 -10.52
C ARG A 20 17.50 10.45 -11.15
N ARG A 21 17.73 11.76 -10.93
CA ARG A 21 18.93 12.45 -11.40
C ARG A 21 20.21 12.01 -10.70
N PHE A 22 20.17 11.64 -9.43
CA PHE A 22 21.35 11.12 -8.73
C PHE A 22 21.74 9.73 -9.25
N LEU A 23 20.76 8.83 -9.42
CA LEU A 23 20.97 7.49 -10.00
C LEU A 23 21.37 7.55 -11.49
N GLN A 24 20.74 8.44 -12.28
CA GLN A 24 21.17 8.71 -13.66
C GLN A 24 22.56 9.35 -13.70
N GLY A 25 22.88 10.25 -12.78
CA GLY A 25 24.17 10.92 -12.68
C GLY A 25 25.31 9.97 -12.31
N THR A 26 25.08 9.00 -11.42
CA THR A 26 26.07 7.97 -11.08
C THR A 26 26.27 6.96 -12.22
N LEU A 27 25.20 6.59 -12.93
CA LEU A 27 25.30 5.77 -14.16
C LEU A 27 26.08 6.47 -15.28
N ILE A 28 25.92 7.78 -15.44
CA ILE A 28 26.63 8.58 -16.46
C ILE A 28 28.10 8.82 -16.05
N ALA A 29 28.37 9.09 -14.77
CA ALA A 29 29.74 9.33 -14.29
C ALA A 29 30.63 8.08 -14.36
N GLY A 30 30.07 6.88 -14.15
CA GLY A 30 30.80 5.62 -14.36
C GLY A 30 31.20 5.37 -15.81
N ALA A 31 30.43 5.90 -16.78
CA ALA A 31 30.71 5.75 -18.20
C ALA A 31 31.82 6.69 -18.74
N ALA A 32 32.20 7.72 -17.99
CA ALA A 32 33.19 8.71 -18.43
C ALA A 32 34.66 8.27 -18.27
N ALA A 33 34.94 7.14 -17.61
CA ALA A 33 36.30 6.63 -17.39
C ALA A 33 36.84 5.75 -18.54
N LEU A 34 36.07 5.52 -19.61
CA LEU A 34 36.49 4.75 -20.79
C LEU A 34 36.49 5.63 -22.04
N VAL A 35 37.47 6.53 -22.14
CA VAL A 35 37.79 7.22 -23.39
C VAL A 35 38.64 6.28 -24.25
N GLY A 36 38.04 5.69 -25.27
CA GLY A 36 38.78 4.97 -26.31
C GLY A 36 37.93 4.04 -27.16
N THR A 37 37.42 4.55 -28.27
CA THR A 37 36.97 3.79 -29.47
C THR A 37 35.79 2.82 -29.34
N THR A 38 34.58 3.27 -29.71
CA THR A 38 33.65 2.63 -30.69
C THR A 38 32.23 3.21 -30.56
N ILE A 39 31.92 4.23 -31.37
CA ILE A 39 30.55 4.75 -31.55
C ILE A 39 29.85 3.82 -32.55
N ALA A 40 29.47 2.62 -32.13
CA ALA A 40 28.57 1.70 -32.85
C ALA A 40 28.15 0.53 -31.95
N GLY A 41 27.38 0.79 -30.89
CA GLY A 41 26.92 -0.28 -30.00
C GLY A 41 25.98 0.14 -28.87
N ALA A 42 26.00 1.42 -28.46
CA ALA A 42 25.23 1.89 -27.32
C ALA A 42 23.69 1.91 -27.51
N LYS A 43 23.16 1.72 -28.73
CA LYS A 43 21.72 1.50 -28.94
C LYS A 43 21.23 0.09 -28.55
N SER A 44 22.15 -0.85 -28.28
CA SER A 44 21.82 -2.23 -27.87
C SER A 44 21.63 -2.39 -26.35
N LEU A 45 22.11 -1.42 -25.56
CA LEU A 45 22.06 -1.46 -24.09
C LEU A 45 20.90 -0.65 -23.49
N ILE A 46 20.17 0.10 -24.32
CA ILE A 46 18.90 0.70 -23.93
C ILE A 46 17.84 -0.24 -24.51
N PRO A 47 17.22 -1.13 -23.71
CA PRO A 47 16.10 -1.90 -24.21
C PRO A 47 15.09 -0.91 -24.80
N PRO A 48 14.46 -1.21 -25.95
CA PRO A 48 13.36 -0.40 -26.46
C PRO A 48 12.36 -0.16 -25.32
N PRO A 49 11.66 0.99 -25.29
CA PRO A 49 10.64 1.21 -24.27
C PRO A 49 9.76 -0.03 -24.21
N PHE A 50 9.74 -0.67 -23.04
CA PHE A 50 8.94 -1.85 -22.82
C PHE A 50 7.48 -1.44 -23.03
N GLU A 51 6.91 -1.82 -24.17
CA GLU A 51 5.47 -1.73 -24.39
C GLU A 51 4.83 -2.82 -23.53
N PHE A 52 4.33 -2.44 -22.36
CA PHE A 52 3.52 -3.34 -21.56
C PHE A 52 2.23 -3.60 -22.32
N ARG A 53 2.03 -4.85 -22.74
CA ARG A 53 0.77 -5.31 -23.33
C ARG A 53 0.12 -6.26 -22.35
N GLY A 54 -0.92 -5.76 -21.69
CA GLY A 54 -1.55 -6.43 -20.56
C GLY A 54 -2.55 -5.55 -19.84
N THR A 55 -3.04 -6.00 -18.70
CA THR A 55 -4.00 -5.25 -17.88
C THR A 55 -3.43 -4.96 -16.49
N ILE A 56 -3.74 -3.78 -15.96
CA ILE A 56 -3.51 -3.44 -14.55
C ILE A 56 -4.87 -3.39 -13.87
N GLU A 57 -5.08 -4.21 -12.86
CA GLU A 57 -6.37 -4.28 -12.15
C GLU A 57 -6.33 -3.48 -10.85
N ASN A 58 -7.34 -2.67 -10.58
CA ASN A 58 -7.45 -1.91 -9.32
C ASN A 58 -7.82 -2.76 -8.10
N THR A 59 -7.94 -4.08 -8.26
CA THR A 59 -8.28 -5.03 -7.20
C THR A 59 -7.09 -5.29 -6.26
N PHE A 60 -7.40 -5.69 -5.04
CA PHE A 60 -6.42 -6.33 -4.15
C PHE A 60 -6.44 -7.84 -4.37
N ARG A 61 -5.27 -8.47 -4.34
CA ARG A 61 -5.11 -9.93 -4.37
C ARG A 61 -4.32 -10.40 -3.17
N TYR A 62 -4.76 -11.49 -2.57
CA TYR A 62 -4.08 -12.04 -1.40
C TYR A 62 -2.66 -12.48 -1.74
N GLY A 63 -1.69 -12.04 -0.93
CA GLY A 63 -0.32 -12.55 -1.02
C GLY A 63 -0.19 -13.95 -0.43
N VAL A 64 1.04 -14.49 -0.45
CA VAL A 64 1.38 -15.71 0.28
C VAL A 64 1.68 -15.32 1.74
N PRO A 65 0.92 -15.79 2.73
CA PRO A 65 1.20 -15.49 4.13
C PRO A 65 2.47 -16.20 4.62
N GLU A 66 3.13 -15.61 5.61
CA GLU A 66 4.38 -16.14 6.18
C GLU A 66 4.15 -17.31 7.16
N SER A 67 2.92 -17.49 7.66
CA SER A 67 2.56 -18.54 8.63
C SER A 67 1.50 -19.48 8.07
N SER A 68 1.66 -20.77 8.38
CA SER A 68 0.68 -21.81 8.04
C SER A 68 -0.64 -21.67 8.81
N SER A 69 -0.64 -20.95 9.94
CA SER A 69 -1.84 -20.66 10.73
C SER A 69 -2.63 -19.45 10.23
N ASN A 70 -2.13 -18.73 9.22
CA ASN A 70 -2.80 -17.55 8.70
C ASN A 70 -4.13 -17.90 8.02
N TRP A 71 -5.19 -17.14 8.31
CA TRP A 71 -6.55 -17.41 7.84
C TRP A 71 -6.67 -17.39 6.30
N VAL A 72 -5.88 -16.58 5.60
CA VAL A 72 -5.85 -16.51 4.13
C VAL A 72 -5.41 -17.86 3.55
N LEU A 73 -4.37 -18.46 4.13
CA LEU A 73 -3.92 -19.79 3.72
C LEU A 73 -4.92 -20.86 4.13
N GLN A 74 -5.46 -20.80 5.35
CA GLN A 74 -6.45 -21.78 5.84
C GLN A 74 -7.73 -21.81 4.97
N LYS A 75 -8.14 -20.66 4.42
CA LYS A 75 -9.27 -20.55 3.49
C LYS A 75 -8.88 -20.78 2.02
N ASN A 76 -7.62 -21.07 1.73
CA ASN A 76 -7.09 -21.27 0.37
C ASN A 76 -7.32 -20.06 -0.56
N LEU A 77 -7.17 -18.85 -0.03
CA LEU A 77 -7.46 -17.59 -0.74
C LEU A 77 -6.26 -16.98 -1.46
N GLN A 78 -5.08 -17.60 -1.41
CA GLN A 78 -3.86 -17.07 -2.02
C GLN A 78 -4.06 -16.73 -3.50
N PHE A 79 -3.58 -15.56 -3.92
CA PHE A 79 -3.69 -14.99 -5.28
C PHE A 79 -5.11 -14.68 -5.76
N GLN A 80 -6.13 -15.01 -4.96
CA GLN A 80 -7.51 -14.64 -5.25
C GLN A 80 -7.74 -13.16 -4.98
N VAL A 81 -8.73 -12.59 -5.68
CA VAL A 81 -9.20 -11.23 -5.43
C VAL A 81 -9.79 -11.15 -4.02
N VAL A 82 -9.60 -10.01 -3.37
CA VAL A 82 -10.12 -9.74 -2.02
C VAL A 82 -11.60 -9.40 -2.07
N HIS A 83 -12.42 -10.15 -1.33
CA HIS A 83 -13.82 -9.85 -1.10
C HIS A 83 -14.04 -9.42 0.35
N VAL A 84 -14.91 -8.42 0.58
CA VAL A 84 -15.27 -7.99 1.94
C VAL A 84 -15.95 -9.11 2.75
N THR A 85 -16.56 -10.07 2.06
CA THR A 85 -17.20 -11.25 2.67
C THR A 85 -16.20 -12.28 3.19
N ASP A 86 -14.91 -12.15 2.85
CA ASP A 86 -13.88 -13.06 3.31
C ASP A 86 -13.49 -12.80 4.77
N PHE A 87 -13.70 -11.57 5.26
CA PHE A 87 -13.21 -11.10 6.55
C PHE A 87 -14.21 -11.36 7.67
N LYS A 88 -13.68 -11.66 8.86
CA LYS A 88 -14.34 -11.45 10.14
C LYS A 88 -13.93 -10.09 10.70
N LEU A 89 -14.68 -9.61 11.69
CA LEU A 89 -14.27 -8.44 12.46
C LEU A 89 -12.87 -8.67 13.06
N TRP A 90 -12.01 -7.67 12.92
CA TRP A 90 -10.59 -7.68 13.32
C TRP A 90 -9.65 -8.52 12.45
N ASP A 91 -10.12 -9.17 11.38
CA ASP A 91 -9.23 -9.79 10.41
C ASP A 91 -8.42 -8.74 9.64
N GLY A 92 -7.18 -9.09 9.30
CA GLY A 92 -6.35 -8.34 8.37
C GLY A 92 -5.59 -9.26 7.41
N ALA A 93 -5.26 -8.74 6.23
CA ALA A 93 -4.55 -9.46 5.19
C ALA A 93 -3.54 -8.57 4.46
N SER A 94 -2.33 -9.10 4.26
CA SER A 94 -1.38 -8.56 3.30
C SER A 94 -1.76 -8.98 1.89
N THR A 95 -1.69 -8.01 0.98
CA THR A 95 -2.21 -8.12 -0.38
C THR A 95 -1.26 -7.41 -1.34
N LEU A 96 -1.42 -7.71 -2.63
CA LEU A 96 -0.88 -6.92 -3.72
C LEU A 96 -2.03 -6.16 -4.37
N TRP A 97 -1.86 -4.86 -4.54
CA TRP A 97 -2.79 -3.97 -5.22
C TRP A 97 -2.21 -3.56 -6.57
N ARG A 98 -3.00 -3.50 -7.65
CA ARG A 98 -2.49 -3.12 -8.99
C ARG A 98 -1.40 -4.02 -9.52
N GLU A 99 -1.58 -5.32 -9.33
CA GLU A 99 -0.80 -6.30 -10.06
C GLU A 99 -1.08 -6.18 -11.56
N ALA A 100 -0.02 -6.35 -12.36
CA ALA A 100 -0.10 -6.35 -13.82
C ALA A 100 -0.24 -7.80 -14.32
N PHE A 101 -1.02 -7.98 -15.37
CA PHE A 101 -1.27 -9.26 -16.01
C PHE A 101 -0.86 -9.19 -17.47
N ASP A 102 -0.22 -10.24 -17.99
CA ASP A 102 0.06 -10.35 -19.42
C ASP A 102 -1.22 -10.57 -20.26
N GLU A 103 -1.11 -10.53 -21.59
CA GLU A 103 -2.24 -10.78 -22.50
C GLU A 103 -2.92 -12.16 -22.29
N GLY A 104 -2.21 -13.12 -21.70
CA GLY A 104 -2.74 -14.43 -21.33
C GLY A 104 -3.45 -14.46 -19.98
N GLY A 105 -3.56 -13.33 -19.29
CA GLY A 105 -4.17 -13.21 -17.97
C GLY A 105 -3.29 -13.76 -16.84
N LYS A 106 -1.99 -13.97 -17.06
CA LYS A 106 -1.06 -14.41 -16.03
C LYS A 106 -0.46 -13.21 -15.31
N ALA A 107 -0.47 -13.25 -13.98
CA ALA A 107 0.16 -12.26 -13.13
C ALA A 107 1.67 -12.13 -13.44
N ILE A 108 2.13 -10.89 -13.54
CA ILE A 108 3.54 -10.56 -13.76
C ILE A 108 4.22 -10.40 -12.40
N SER A 109 5.11 -11.34 -12.12
CA SER A 109 5.91 -11.34 -10.89
C SER A 109 6.66 -10.02 -10.68
N GLY A 110 6.64 -9.52 -9.45
CA GLY A 110 7.30 -8.27 -9.08
C GLY A 110 6.49 -7.00 -9.39
N THR A 111 5.26 -7.13 -9.88
CA THR A 111 4.33 -6.00 -10.04
C THR A 111 3.36 -5.92 -8.86
N GLY A 112 2.66 -4.79 -8.75
CA GLY A 112 1.74 -4.51 -7.66
C GLY A 112 2.39 -3.79 -6.47
N PHE A 113 1.56 -2.98 -5.81
CA PHE A 113 1.86 -2.27 -4.59
C PHE A 113 1.50 -3.14 -3.38
N PRO A 114 2.41 -3.30 -2.40
CA PRO A 114 2.09 -4.00 -1.17
C PRO A 114 1.03 -3.21 -0.39
N ALA A 115 -0.04 -3.89 0.02
CA ALA A 115 -1.16 -3.29 0.72
C ALA A 115 -1.63 -4.17 1.88
N LEU A 116 -2.07 -3.53 2.96
CA LEU A 116 -2.64 -4.16 4.14
C LEU A 116 -4.12 -3.76 4.21
N ILE A 117 -5.01 -4.75 4.11
CA ILE A 117 -6.44 -4.56 4.32
C ILE A 117 -6.78 -5.03 5.72
N ILE A 118 -7.52 -4.23 6.47
CA ILE A 118 -8.02 -4.58 7.80
C ILE A 118 -9.51 -4.29 7.89
N CYS A 119 -10.23 -5.18 8.59
CA CYS A 119 -11.64 -5.01 8.94
C CYS A 119 -11.74 -4.70 10.42
N VAL A 120 -12.24 -3.52 10.79
CA VAL A 120 -12.27 -3.04 12.18
C VAL A 120 -13.67 -2.54 12.54
N GLU A 121 -13.95 -2.36 13.83
CA GLU A 121 -15.23 -1.83 14.28
C GLU A 121 -15.40 -0.36 13.87
N ALA A 122 -16.51 -0.02 13.21
CA ALA A 122 -16.72 1.32 12.67
C ALA A 122 -16.89 2.39 13.76
N SER A 123 -17.35 2.00 14.95
CA SER A 123 -17.54 2.90 16.09
C SER A 123 -16.23 3.52 16.60
N LEU A 124 -15.10 2.86 16.33
CA LEU A 124 -13.78 3.29 16.77
C LEU A 124 -13.11 4.24 15.79
N LEU A 125 -13.58 4.27 14.53
CA LEU A 125 -12.98 5.08 13.48
C LEU A 125 -13.16 6.58 13.74
N GLU A 126 -12.04 7.28 13.80
CA GLU A 126 -11.93 8.71 13.62
C GLU A 126 -11.35 8.97 12.23
N VAL A 127 -12.18 9.51 11.34
CA VAL A 127 -11.80 9.93 10.00
C VAL A 127 -12.39 11.32 9.71
N PRO A 128 -11.60 12.29 9.22
CA PRO A 128 -12.15 13.56 8.76
C PRO A 128 -13.24 13.34 7.71
N THR A 129 -14.29 14.16 7.73
CA THR A 129 -15.48 13.97 6.87
C THR A 129 -15.14 13.98 5.39
N GLU A 130 -14.15 14.77 4.99
CA GLU A 130 -13.62 14.84 3.63
C GLU A 130 -12.95 13.53 3.16
N PHE A 131 -12.57 12.65 4.09
CA PHE A 131 -11.94 11.36 3.80
C PHE A 131 -12.86 10.16 4.03
N GLU A 132 -14.15 10.38 4.31
CA GLU A 132 -15.12 9.29 4.50
C GLU A 132 -15.27 8.40 3.25
N SER A 133 -15.03 8.93 2.06
CA SER A 133 -15.04 8.15 0.81
C SER A 133 -13.85 7.20 0.66
N TYR A 134 -12.84 7.27 1.54
CA TYR A 134 -11.61 6.47 1.45
C TYR A 134 -11.73 5.13 2.15
N VAL A 135 -12.82 4.90 2.88
CA VAL A 135 -13.08 3.69 3.65
C VAL A 135 -14.37 3.03 3.20
N VAL A 136 -14.49 1.72 3.40
CA VAL A 136 -15.70 0.97 3.01
C VAL A 136 -16.40 0.47 4.27
N ARG A 137 -17.63 0.92 4.51
CA ARG A 137 -18.45 0.45 5.64
C ARG A 137 -19.28 -0.77 5.27
N ARG A 138 -19.42 -1.71 6.21
CA ARG A 138 -20.17 -2.97 6.05
C ARG A 138 -20.69 -3.47 7.39
N ASP A 139 -21.74 -4.28 7.36
CA ASP A 139 -22.02 -5.19 8.46
C ASP A 139 -21.13 -6.43 8.32
N VAL A 140 -20.42 -6.80 9.38
CA VAL A 140 -19.61 -8.01 9.44
C VAL A 140 -19.99 -8.77 10.70
N GLY A 141 -20.83 -9.81 10.53
CA GLY A 141 -21.30 -10.63 11.64
C GLY A 141 -22.24 -9.91 12.61
N GLY A 142 -23.04 -8.96 12.12
CA GLY A 142 -23.96 -8.17 12.94
C GLY A 142 -23.32 -6.94 13.61
N VAL A 143 -22.06 -6.64 13.27
CA VAL A 143 -21.33 -5.48 13.80
C VAL A 143 -21.09 -4.49 12.66
N PRO A 144 -21.44 -3.20 12.83
CA PRO A 144 -21.00 -2.14 11.93
C PRO A 144 -19.48 -2.06 11.90
N ALA A 145 -18.90 -2.45 10.77
CA ALA A 145 -17.48 -2.53 10.52
C ALA A 145 -17.06 -1.58 9.40
N VAL A 146 -15.76 -1.33 9.35
CA VAL A 146 -15.11 -0.55 8.30
C VAL A 146 -13.87 -1.27 7.81
N PHE A 147 -13.70 -1.26 6.50
CA PHE A 147 -12.51 -1.71 5.80
C PHE A 147 -11.60 -0.51 5.55
N ILE A 148 -10.34 -0.66 5.91
CA ILE A 148 -9.28 0.32 5.70
C ILE A 148 -8.16 -0.37 4.93
N ALA A 149 -7.65 0.29 3.90
CA ALA A 149 -6.48 -0.18 3.15
C ALA A 149 -5.31 0.76 3.42
N LEU A 150 -4.14 0.18 3.62
CA LEU A 150 -2.92 0.90 3.93
C LEU A 150 -1.81 0.44 2.98
N TYR A 151 -0.92 1.35 2.61
CA TYR A 151 0.30 0.96 1.90
C TYR A 151 1.21 0.19 2.87
N ASP A 152 1.49 -1.09 2.56
CA ASP A 152 2.10 -2.06 3.50
C ASP A 152 3.64 -1.91 3.54
N ARG A 153 4.08 -0.66 3.76
CA ARG A 153 5.47 -0.25 3.95
C ARG A 153 5.53 0.75 5.10
N CYS A 154 6.28 0.38 6.14
CA CYS A 154 6.54 1.23 7.30
C CYS A 154 7.27 2.53 6.87
N VAL A 155 6.87 3.66 7.42
CA VAL A 155 7.42 4.99 7.07
C VAL A 155 8.88 5.18 7.52
N HIS A 156 9.37 4.34 8.43
CA HIS A 156 10.72 4.44 8.98
C HIS A 156 11.76 3.91 7.99
N LEU A 157 11.77 2.60 7.74
CA LEU A 157 12.74 1.92 6.87
C LEU A 157 12.08 0.81 6.04
N CYS A 158 10.84 1.03 5.61
CA CYS A 158 10.19 0.28 4.54
C CYS A 158 9.91 -1.21 4.79
N CYS A 159 10.16 -1.69 6.02
CA CYS A 159 9.69 -3.01 6.42
C CYS A 159 8.17 -3.13 6.30
N LYS A 160 7.70 -4.36 6.13
CA LYS A 160 6.29 -4.68 6.11
C LYS A 160 5.71 -4.64 7.54
N PRO A 161 4.80 -3.70 7.87
CA PRO A 161 4.10 -3.74 9.14
C PRO A 161 3.12 -4.93 9.20
N GLY A 162 2.85 -5.43 10.40
CA GLY A 162 1.92 -6.54 10.63
C GLY A 162 0.65 -6.09 11.35
N TRP A 163 -0.46 -6.74 11.02
CA TRP A 163 -1.71 -6.67 11.78
C TRP A 163 -1.96 -8.00 12.47
N HIS A 164 -1.91 -8.02 13.80
CA HIS A 164 -2.09 -9.20 14.67
C HIS A 164 -1.28 -10.45 14.25
N TYR A 165 -0.16 -10.25 13.55
CA TYR A 165 0.75 -11.35 13.22
C TYR A 165 1.46 -11.86 14.46
N ASN A 166 1.80 -10.94 15.36
CA ASN A 166 2.34 -11.21 16.69
C ASN A 166 1.70 -10.23 17.67
N VAL A 167 1.55 -10.66 18.91
CA VAL A 167 1.11 -9.79 20.02
C VAL A 167 2.21 -8.77 20.30
N VAL A 168 1.84 -7.51 20.46
CA VAL A 168 2.76 -6.45 20.85
C VAL A 168 3.16 -6.67 22.32
N PRO A 169 4.47 -6.79 22.63
CA PRO A 169 4.94 -6.90 24.00
C PRO A 169 4.52 -5.68 24.83
N SER A 170 4.11 -5.89 26.08
CA SER A 170 3.71 -4.80 26.99
C SER A 170 4.81 -3.76 27.25
N THR A 171 6.08 -4.13 27.04
CA THR A 171 7.23 -3.21 27.09
C THR A 171 7.26 -2.19 25.96
N LEU A 172 6.42 -2.34 24.93
CA LEU A 172 6.28 -1.44 23.77
C LEU A 172 4.93 -0.70 23.79
N HIS A 173 4.27 -0.63 24.94
CA HIS A 173 3.00 0.09 25.15
C HIS A 173 3.19 1.51 25.71
N ASP A 174 4.41 2.02 25.69
CA ASP A 174 4.77 3.42 25.94
C ASP A 174 4.42 4.28 24.72
N TYR A 175 3.12 4.42 24.49
CA TYR A 175 2.58 5.16 23.35
C TYR A 175 2.75 6.67 23.52
N VAL A 176 3.17 7.35 22.44
CA VAL A 176 3.15 8.83 22.37
C VAL A 176 1.71 9.36 22.36
N THR A 177 0.77 8.55 21.88
CA THR A 177 -0.67 8.79 21.93
C THR A 177 -1.36 7.45 21.98
N GLN A 178 -2.31 7.29 22.91
CA GLN A 178 -2.99 6.01 23.10
C GLN A 178 -3.76 5.59 21.83
N PRO A 179 -3.50 4.39 21.28
CA PRO A 179 -4.22 3.86 20.12
C PRO A 179 -5.69 3.63 20.46
N ARG A 180 -6.59 4.05 19.57
CA ARG A 180 -8.02 3.84 19.73
C ARG A 180 -8.43 2.38 19.57
N THR A 181 -7.62 1.55 18.89
CA THR A 181 -7.84 0.09 18.82
C THR A 181 -7.86 -0.57 20.21
N LEU A 182 -7.23 0.03 21.22
CA LEU A 182 -7.27 -0.47 22.60
C LEU A 182 -8.62 -0.23 23.29
N LEU A 183 -9.51 0.60 22.72
CA LEU A 183 -10.87 0.79 23.21
C LEU A 183 -11.83 -0.33 22.79
N ALA A 184 -11.40 -1.22 21.89
CA ALA A 184 -12.17 -2.40 21.51
C ALA A 184 -12.36 -3.36 22.69
N SER A 185 -13.34 -4.25 22.57
CA SER A 185 -13.60 -5.31 23.55
C SER A 185 -13.60 -6.68 22.87
N PRO A 186 -12.53 -7.49 23.00
CA PRO A 186 -11.30 -7.22 23.74
C PRO A 186 -10.41 -6.17 23.06
N PRO A 187 -9.49 -5.50 23.80
CA PRO A 187 -8.54 -4.55 23.23
C PRO A 187 -7.74 -5.18 22.09
N GLN A 188 -7.48 -4.38 21.04
CA GLN A 188 -6.74 -4.82 19.86
C GLN A 188 -5.43 -4.04 19.76
N ASP A 189 -4.33 -4.77 19.58
CA ASP A 189 -3.03 -4.16 19.32
C ASP A 189 -3.09 -3.31 18.04
N PRO A 190 -2.37 -2.16 18.00
CA PRO A 190 -2.21 -1.40 16.77
C PRO A 190 -1.40 -2.18 15.74
N ILE A 191 -1.32 -1.64 14.52
CA ILE A 191 -0.41 -2.17 13.49
C ILE A 191 1.03 -2.08 14.03
N TRP A 192 1.81 -3.17 13.91
CA TRP A 192 3.16 -3.24 14.45
C TRP A 192 4.19 -3.67 13.40
N CYS A 193 5.18 -2.80 13.16
CA CYS A 193 6.37 -3.10 12.35
C CYS A 193 7.50 -3.61 13.24
N GLN A 194 7.78 -4.90 13.17
CA GLN A 194 8.72 -5.57 14.07
C GLN A 194 10.20 -5.22 13.84
N CYS A 195 10.57 -4.65 12.69
CA CYS A 195 11.97 -4.31 12.42
C CYS A 195 12.56 -3.32 13.43
N HIS A 196 11.78 -2.30 13.78
CA HIS A 196 12.22 -1.23 14.68
C HIS A 196 11.09 -0.77 15.61
N ASN A 197 10.07 -1.60 15.77
CA ASN A 197 8.94 -1.40 16.67
C ASN A 197 8.04 -0.20 16.38
N SER A 198 8.04 0.37 15.16
CA SER A 198 7.06 1.40 14.80
C SER A 198 5.64 0.84 14.85
N GLN A 199 4.71 1.58 15.47
CA GLN A 199 3.32 1.19 15.59
C GLN A 199 2.39 2.30 15.09
N TYR A 200 1.25 1.91 14.51
CA TYR A 200 0.27 2.81 13.90
C TYR A 200 -1.15 2.41 14.32
N ASP A 201 -1.94 3.39 14.74
CA ASP A 201 -3.35 3.25 15.09
C ASP A 201 -4.21 3.35 13.81
N PRO A 202 -4.73 2.24 13.27
CA PRO A 202 -5.46 2.26 12.02
C PRO A 202 -6.83 2.92 12.08
N VAL A 203 -7.43 3.03 13.28
CA VAL A 203 -8.77 3.62 13.42
C VAL A 203 -8.71 5.10 13.74
N THR A 204 -7.53 5.72 13.67
CA THR A 204 -7.38 7.18 13.68
C THR A 204 -6.66 7.63 12.42
N ILE A 205 -7.41 8.19 11.47
CA ILE A 205 -6.89 8.69 10.20
C ILE A 205 -6.50 10.16 10.34
N VAL A 206 -5.26 10.49 10.00
CA VAL A 206 -4.71 11.84 10.12
C VAL A 206 -4.10 12.30 8.79
N SER A 207 -4.09 13.61 8.57
CA SER A 207 -3.29 14.22 7.50
C SER A 207 -1.82 14.30 7.89
N ASP A 208 -0.94 14.13 6.91
CA ASP A 208 0.51 14.17 7.07
C ASP A 208 1.16 14.62 5.75
N ILE A 209 2.49 14.77 5.73
CA ILE A 209 3.25 15.22 4.55
C ILE A 209 4.52 14.39 4.37
N HIS A 210 4.77 13.93 3.14
CA HIS A 210 6.02 13.25 2.83
C HIS A 210 7.21 14.20 3.01
N PRO A 211 8.34 13.73 3.56
CA PRO A 211 9.49 14.58 3.78
C PRO A 211 10.06 15.13 2.46
N PRO A 212 10.83 16.23 2.51
CA PRO A 212 11.53 16.74 1.34
C PRO A 212 12.38 15.66 0.64
N PRO A 213 12.50 15.70 -0.70
CA PRO A 213 12.00 16.76 -1.59
C PRO A 213 10.52 16.61 -1.99
N ALA A 214 9.87 15.48 -1.70
CA ALA A 214 8.53 15.18 -2.23
C ALA A 214 7.47 16.20 -1.76
N ASN A 215 7.43 16.52 -0.47
CA ASN A 215 6.47 17.47 0.13
C ASN A 215 5.01 17.22 -0.29
N VAL A 216 4.64 15.96 -0.48
CA VAL A 216 3.31 15.54 -0.92
C VAL A 216 2.42 15.35 0.32
N PRO A 217 1.33 16.12 0.49
CA PRO A 217 0.34 15.87 1.53
C PRO A 217 -0.40 14.56 1.28
N TYR A 218 -0.67 13.80 2.34
CA TYR A 218 -1.40 12.54 2.28
C TYR A 218 -2.19 12.30 3.57
N ILE A 219 -2.99 11.24 3.61
CA ILE A 219 -3.61 10.76 4.84
C ILE A 219 -3.12 9.37 5.19
N GLY A 220 -3.10 9.06 6.48
CA GLY A 220 -2.63 7.77 6.96
C GLY A 220 -3.13 7.39 8.34
N ALA A 221 -2.91 6.14 8.70
CA ALA A 221 -3.07 5.66 10.06
C ALA A 221 -2.04 6.35 10.97
N ARG A 222 -2.53 6.94 12.07
CA ARG A 222 -1.73 7.75 13.00
C ARG A 222 -0.58 6.93 13.60
N PHE A 223 0.61 7.49 13.57
CA PHE A 223 1.75 6.96 14.32
C PHE A 223 1.53 7.07 15.85
N VAL A 224 1.88 6.00 16.60
CA VAL A 224 1.63 5.94 18.06
C VAL A 224 2.82 5.48 18.90
N HIS A 225 3.83 4.81 18.33
CA HIS A 225 5.03 4.38 19.06
C HIS A 225 6.19 4.02 18.10
N GLY A 226 7.44 4.14 18.57
CA GLY A 226 8.66 3.72 17.86
C GLY A 226 9.37 4.86 17.11
N PRO A 227 10.29 4.56 16.17
CA PRO A 227 11.14 5.56 15.50
C PRO A 227 10.54 6.14 14.20
N ALA A 228 9.35 5.69 13.80
CA ALA A 228 8.64 6.31 12.70
C ALA A 228 8.24 7.75 13.08
N THR A 229 8.12 8.63 12.10
CA THR A 229 7.89 10.07 12.34
C THR A 229 6.61 10.61 11.72
N ARG A 230 5.83 9.74 11.08
CA ARG A 230 4.68 10.12 10.26
C ARG A 230 3.68 8.96 10.12
N ALA A 231 2.49 9.27 9.63
CA ALA A 231 1.37 8.34 9.44
C ALA A 231 1.65 7.29 8.34
N LEU A 232 1.09 6.09 8.50
CA LEU A 232 1.16 5.04 7.49
C LEU A 232 0.10 5.29 6.40
N PRO A 233 0.44 5.52 5.12
CA PRO A 233 -0.51 6.00 4.11
C PRO A 233 -1.70 5.07 3.92
N CYS A 234 -2.87 5.67 3.76
CA CYS A 234 -4.07 4.97 3.34
C CYS A 234 -4.11 4.80 1.82
N ILE A 235 -4.78 3.75 1.37
CA ILE A 235 -5.20 3.55 -0.01
C ILE A 235 -6.71 3.84 -0.06
N PRO A 236 -7.18 4.81 -0.87
CA PRO A 236 -8.61 5.07 -1.00
C PRO A 236 -9.31 3.82 -1.52
N LEU A 237 -10.44 3.48 -0.89
CA LEU A 237 -11.19 2.28 -1.23
C LEU A 237 -12.49 2.60 -1.96
N LYS A 238 -12.82 1.75 -2.93
CA LYS A 238 -14.18 1.62 -3.46
C LYS A 238 -14.60 0.17 -3.45
N LEU A 239 -15.89 -0.01 -3.60
CA LEU A 239 -16.51 -1.32 -3.59
C LEU A 239 -17.21 -1.59 -4.92
N ASN A 240 -16.92 -2.74 -5.50
CA ASN A 240 -17.60 -3.27 -6.68
C ASN A 240 -18.30 -4.59 -6.32
N GLY A 241 -19.60 -4.50 -5.97
CA GLY A 241 -20.32 -5.63 -5.39
C GLY A 241 -19.72 -6.06 -4.06
N THR A 242 -19.08 -7.24 -4.02
CA THR A 242 -18.33 -7.72 -2.84
C THR A 242 -16.82 -7.50 -2.96
N ILE A 243 -16.33 -7.14 -4.14
CA ILE A 243 -14.90 -6.97 -4.41
C ILE A 243 -14.44 -5.62 -3.84
N LEU A 244 -13.31 -5.65 -3.14
CA LEU A 244 -12.65 -4.45 -2.68
C LEU A 244 -11.64 -3.99 -3.73
N GLU A 245 -11.71 -2.72 -4.11
CA GLU A 245 -10.81 -2.10 -5.09
C GLU A 245 -10.16 -0.87 -4.46
N GLY A 246 -8.87 -0.66 -4.74
CA GLY A 246 -8.19 0.59 -4.42
C GLY A 246 -8.34 1.58 -5.56
N ILE A 247 -8.42 2.87 -5.25
CA ILE A 247 -8.51 3.94 -6.23
C ILE A 247 -7.11 4.51 -6.47
N TYR A 248 -6.66 4.44 -7.73
CA TYR A 248 -5.35 4.95 -8.13
C TYR A 248 -5.46 6.22 -8.97
N ASP A 249 -6.44 6.28 -9.87
CA ASP A 249 -6.55 7.39 -10.81
C ASP A 249 -6.99 8.68 -10.10
N PRO A 250 -6.25 9.81 -10.23
CA PRO A 250 -6.61 11.07 -9.58
C PRO A 250 -8.01 11.58 -9.92
N GLY A 251 -8.49 11.31 -11.14
CA GLY A 251 -9.84 11.67 -11.57
C GLY A 251 -10.96 10.98 -10.79
N ASP A 252 -10.65 9.83 -10.18
CA ASP A 252 -11.59 9.03 -9.39
C ASP A 252 -11.38 9.22 -7.86
N GLY A 253 -10.48 10.13 -7.46
CA GLY A 253 -10.09 10.33 -6.05
C GLY A 253 -8.89 9.48 -5.60
N GLY A 254 -8.15 8.91 -6.55
CA GLY A 254 -6.89 8.22 -6.29
C GLY A 254 -5.72 9.19 -6.07
N HIS A 255 -4.65 8.68 -5.46
CA HIS A 255 -3.48 9.50 -5.12
C HIS A 255 -2.18 8.73 -5.36
N PRO A 256 -1.77 8.53 -6.63
CA PRO A 256 -0.58 7.75 -6.96
C PRO A 256 0.70 8.36 -6.35
N GLU A 257 0.72 9.68 -6.16
CA GLU A 257 1.82 10.43 -5.56
C GLU A 257 2.08 10.06 -4.09
N TRP A 258 1.09 9.53 -3.37
CA TRP A 258 1.24 9.12 -1.98
C TRP A 258 2.17 7.91 -1.83
N TYR A 259 2.25 7.06 -2.86
CA TYR A 259 3.00 5.81 -2.82
C TYR A 259 4.33 5.92 -3.57
N SER A 260 4.43 6.79 -4.57
CA SER A 260 5.68 7.02 -5.31
C SER A 260 6.69 7.87 -4.55
N ALA A 261 6.21 8.72 -3.63
CA ALA A 261 7.06 9.49 -2.70
C ALA A 261 7.51 8.67 -1.49
N TYR A 262 7.02 7.43 -1.40
CA TYR A 262 7.41 6.48 -0.39
C TYR A 262 8.78 5.89 -0.73
N CYS A 263 9.28 5.00 0.12
CA CYS A 263 10.40 4.10 -0.17
C CYS A 263 10.59 3.83 -1.68
#